data_AF-A0A8B8BZQ4-F1
#
_entry.id   AF-A0A8B8BZQ4-F1
#
_cell.length_a   1.000
_cell.length_b   1.000
_cell.length_c   1.000
_cell.angle_alpha   90.00
_cell.angle_beta   90.00
_cell.angle_gamma   90.00
#
_symmetry.space_group_name_H-M   'P 1'
#
loop_
_entity.id
_entity.type
_entity.pdbx_description
1 polymer ?
#
loop_
_entity_poly.entity_id
_entity_poly.type
_entity_poly.pdbx_seq_one_letter_code
_entity_poly.pdbx_strand_id
1 'polypeptide(L)'
;MGEAELRQRMKAAIRAEPDFIRPFVQGQLQGSDGDGGSNPNVAAWCSCGRCQVFTDPRINVCCRQSPCITLKPDFRNLCLRHDVLEVANILNWSYRYNQEPNFSYSTFRNQAYRNFILWQHGVLGAGRRTPVPACVCRTVRQRFPEPNGQYTGYHSANTDSE
;
A
#
# COMPACT_ATOMS: atom_id res chain seq x y z
N MET A 1 -18.87 22.61 -15.89
CA MET A 1 -18.01 21.98 -16.93
C MET A 1 -18.40 20.52 -17.02
N GLY A 2 -18.86 20.06 -18.18
CA GLY A 2 -19.32 18.68 -18.35
C GLY A 2 -18.16 17.68 -18.41
N GLU A 3 -18.43 16.41 -18.08
CA GLU A 3 -17.43 15.33 -18.08
C GLU A 3 -16.78 15.13 -19.47
N ALA A 4 -17.57 15.32 -20.54
CA ALA A 4 -17.09 15.26 -21.92
C ALA A 4 -16.08 16.38 -22.23
N GLU A 5 -16.35 17.59 -21.74
CA GLU A 5 -15.51 18.75 -21.96
C GLU A 5 -14.20 18.64 -21.16
N LEU A 6 -14.28 18.11 -19.93
CA LEU A 6 -13.09 17.81 -19.12
C LEU A 6 -12.19 16.77 -19.82
N ARG A 7 -12.78 15.68 -20.35
CA ARG A 7 -12.04 14.66 -21.12
C ARG A 7 -11.38 15.24 -22.37
N GLN A 8 -12.06 16.16 -23.06
CA GLN A 8 -11.55 16.78 -24.27
C GLN A 8 -10.35 17.69 -23.98
N ARG A 9 -10.44 18.50 -22.91
CA ARG A 9 -9.33 19.37 -22.47
C ARG A 9 -8.12 18.55 -22.02
N MET A 10 -8.35 17.45 -21.30
CA MET A 10 -7.27 16.54 -20.90
C MET A 10 -6.58 15.90 -22.12
N LYS A 11 -7.33 15.44 -23.12
CA LYS A 11 -6.77 14.91 -24.38
C LYS A 11 -6.01 15.98 -25.20
N ALA A 12 -6.41 17.24 -25.13
CA ALA A 12 -5.71 18.35 -25.78
C ALA A 12 -4.38 18.65 -25.07
N ALA A 13 -4.38 18.70 -23.74
CA ALA A 13 -3.17 18.91 -22.93
C ALA A 13 -2.12 17.80 -23.14
N ILE A 14 -2.55 16.52 -23.20
CA ILE A 14 -1.65 15.38 -23.49
C ILE A 14 -0.97 15.52 -24.86
N ARG A 15 -1.68 16.07 -25.85
CA ARG A 15 -1.14 16.25 -27.21
C ARG A 15 -0.20 17.45 -27.31
N ALA A 16 -0.43 18.50 -26.53
CA ALA A 16 0.39 19.71 -26.55
C ALA A 16 1.73 19.50 -25.83
N GLU A 17 1.73 18.82 -24.69
CA GLU A 17 2.94 18.58 -23.88
C GLU A 17 3.00 17.10 -23.43
N PRO A 18 3.33 16.18 -24.35
CA PRO A 18 3.32 14.75 -24.06
C PRO A 18 4.32 14.37 -22.96
N ASP A 19 5.47 15.05 -22.88
CA ASP A 19 6.51 14.76 -21.89
C ASP A 19 6.12 15.14 -20.46
N PHE A 20 5.18 16.06 -20.28
CA PHE A 20 4.66 16.42 -18.95
C PHE A 20 3.72 15.35 -18.38
N ILE A 21 2.94 14.68 -19.25
CA ILE A 21 1.95 13.67 -18.85
C ILE A 21 2.52 12.22 -18.92
N ARG A 22 3.59 12.01 -19.68
CA ARG A 22 4.30 10.73 -19.80
C ARG A 22 4.61 10.07 -18.44
N PRO A 23 5.09 10.78 -17.40
CA PRO A 23 5.37 10.18 -16.10
C PRO A 23 4.10 9.72 -15.37
N PHE A 24 2.98 10.42 -15.56
CA PHE A 24 1.68 10.05 -14.98
C PHE A 24 1.05 8.83 -15.67
N VAL A 25 1.20 8.72 -16.99
CA VAL A 25 0.71 7.58 -17.78
C VAL A 25 1.57 6.34 -17.56
N GLN A 26 2.88 6.52 -17.41
CA GLN A 26 3.84 5.43 -17.17
C GLN A 26 4.02 5.09 -15.68
N GLY A 27 3.37 5.82 -14.77
CA GLY A 27 3.45 5.59 -13.33
C GLY A 27 4.82 5.94 -12.72
N GLN A 28 5.64 6.72 -13.42
CA GLN A 28 6.94 7.22 -12.97
C GLN A 28 6.74 8.48 -12.12
N LEU A 29 6.27 8.31 -10.88
CA LEU A 29 6.76 9.20 -9.83
C LEU A 29 8.25 8.88 -9.67
N GLN A 30 9.09 9.91 -9.54
CA GLN A 30 10.51 9.80 -9.20
C GLN A 30 10.67 9.04 -7.87
N GLY A 31 10.61 7.71 -7.94
CA GLY A 31 11.27 6.81 -7.05
C GLY A 31 12.56 6.43 -7.76
N SER A 32 13.68 6.64 -7.09
CA SER A 32 14.99 6.16 -7.51
C SER A 32 14.90 4.82 -8.23
N ASP A 33 15.34 4.80 -9.49
CA ASP A 33 15.73 3.59 -10.21
C ASP A 33 16.95 2.99 -9.49
N GLY A 34 16.69 2.35 -8.37
CA GLY A 34 17.63 1.50 -7.67
C GLY A 34 17.61 0.13 -8.32
N ASP A 35 18.50 -0.03 -9.30
CA ASP A 35 19.27 -1.23 -9.61
C ASP A 35 18.56 -2.58 -9.37
N GLY A 36 18.09 -3.17 -10.46
CA GLY A 36 17.43 -4.47 -10.54
C GLY A 36 18.36 -5.66 -10.31
N GLY A 37 19.17 -5.63 -9.26
CA GLY A 37 19.77 -6.83 -8.68
C GLY A 37 18.68 -7.59 -7.93
N SER A 38 17.99 -8.52 -8.60
CA SER A 38 17.06 -9.43 -7.94
C SER A 38 17.80 -10.23 -6.87
N ASN A 39 17.64 -9.82 -5.61
CA ASN A 39 18.20 -10.54 -4.47
C ASN A 39 17.74 -12.01 -4.55
N PRO A 40 18.66 -12.99 -4.68
CA PRO A 40 18.31 -14.39 -4.92
C PRO A 40 17.38 -14.97 -3.84
N ASN A 41 17.40 -14.38 -2.64
CA ASN A 41 16.52 -14.75 -1.54
C ASN A 41 15.04 -14.38 -1.80
N VAL A 42 14.75 -13.33 -2.58
CA VAL A 42 13.37 -12.98 -2.97
C VAL A 42 12.86 -13.89 -4.09
N ALA A 43 13.75 -14.24 -5.04
CA ALA A 43 13.40 -15.04 -6.21
C ALA A 43 12.86 -16.44 -5.86
N ALA A 44 13.25 -16.98 -4.70
CA ALA A 44 12.82 -18.30 -4.23
C ALA A 44 11.31 -18.41 -3.92
N TRP A 45 10.64 -17.33 -3.53
CA TRP A 45 9.24 -17.36 -3.07
C TRP A 45 8.34 -16.27 -3.66
N CYS A 46 8.92 -15.29 -4.37
CA CYS A 46 8.17 -14.24 -5.03
C CYS A 46 7.79 -14.62 -6.46
N SER A 47 6.50 -14.63 -6.77
CA SER A 47 6.00 -14.78 -8.15
C SER A 47 5.47 -13.49 -8.78
N CYS A 48 5.32 -12.40 -8.01
CA CYS A 48 4.76 -11.14 -8.52
C CYS A 48 5.82 -10.11 -8.96
N GLY A 49 7.11 -10.39 -8.75
CA GLY A 49 8.24 -9.55 -9.14
C GLY A 49 8.43 -8.26 -8.31
N ARG A 50 7.62 -8.01 -7.27
CA ARG A 50 7.66 -6.75 -6.49
C ARG A 50 7.95 -6.92 -5.00
N CYS A 51 8.10 -8.15 -4.50
CA CYS A 51 8.42 -8.38 -3.10
C CYS A 51 9.86 -7.97 -2.75
N GLN A 52 10.12 -7.80 -1.46
CA GLN A 52 11.47 -7.69 -0.88
C GLN A 52 11.54 -8.57 0.38
N VAL A 53 12.74 -8.94 0.80
CA VAL A 53 12.92 -9.63 2.09
C VAL A 53 12.83 -8.60 3.22
N PHE A 54 12.07 -8.93 4.26
CA PHE A 54 12.03 -8.25 5.53
C PHE A 54 12.64 -9.11 6.63
N THR A 55 13.12 -8.46 7.69
CA THR A 55 13.66 -9.14 8.88
C THR A 55 12.63 -10.05 9.55
N ASP A 56 11.35 -9.68 9.52
CA ASP A 56 10.27 -10.53 10.04
C ASP A 56 9.87 -11.56 8.96
N PRO A 57 10.10 -12.87 9.18
CA PRO A 57 9.80 -13.90 8.20
C PRO A 57 8.30 -14.04 7.92
N ARG A 58 7.42 -13.64 8.86
CA ARG A 58 5.97 -13.81 8.73
C ARG A 58 5.35 -12.89 7.66
N ILE A 59 6.04 -11.80 7.31
CA ILE A 59 5.62 -10.89 6.24
C ILE A 59 6.31 -11.17 4.90
N ASN A 60 7.23 -12.14 4.85
CA ASN A 60 7.88 -12.59 3.62
C ASN A 60 6.97 -13.55 2.82
N VAL A 61 5.75 -13.09 2.54
CA VAL A 61 4.75 -13.80 1.75
C VAL A 61 4.42 -13.01 0.48
N CYS A 62 4.26 -13.70 -0.64
CA CYS A 62 3.94 -13.09 -1.92
C CYS A 62 2.43 -12.97 -2.12
N CYS A 63 1.96 -11.93 -2.83
CA CYS A 63 0.55 -11.80 -3.20
C CYS A 63 0.12 -12.81 -4.28
N ARG A 64 1.08 -13.40 -5.02
CA ARG A 64 0.87 -14.40 -6.09
C ARG A 64 -0.06 -13.96 -7.23
N GLN A 65 -0.21 -12.66 -7.47
CA GLN A 65 -1.00 -12.10 -8.57
C GLN A 65 -0.10 -11.63 -9.71
N SER A 66 -0.60 -11.78 -10.94
CA SER A 66 0.00 -11.25 -12.17
C SER A 66 -1.07 -10.50 -12.98
N PRO A 67 -0.97 -9.16 -13.16
CA PRO A 67 0.02 -8.28 -12.56
C PRO A 67 -0.08 -8.23 -11.02
N CYS A 68 1.00 -7.80 -10.37
CA CYS A 68 1.05 -7.66 -8.91
C CYS A 68 -0.14 -6.85 -8.37
N ILE A 69 -0.70 -7.26 -7.24
CA ILE A 69 -1.84 -6.55 -6.60
C ILE A 69 -1.58 -5.06 -6.37
N THR A 70 -0.31 -4.66 -6.15
CA THR A 70 0.05 -3.26 -5.90
C THR A 70 -0.03 -2.37 -7.14
N LEU A 71 -0.18 -2.97 -8.32
CA LEU A 71 -0.42 -2.25 -9.57
C LEU A 71 -1.91 -1.97 -9.83
N LYS A 72 -2.81 -2.55 -9.05
CA LYS A 72 -4.25 -2.36 -9.27
C LYS A 72 -4.68 -0.95 -8.85
N PRO A 73 -5.58 -0.29 -9.61
CA PRO A 73 -6.13 1.01 -9.22
C PRO A 73 -6.79 1.01 -7.84
N ASP A 74 -7.47 -0.08 -7.50
CA ASP A 74 -8.12 -0.26 -6.19
C ASP A 74 -7.12 -0.24 -5.04
N PHE A 75 -5.94 -0.87 -5.23
CA PHE A 75 -4.88 -0.83 -4.23
C PHE A 75 -4.42 0.61 -3.99
N ARG A 76 -4.19 1.38 -5.06
CA ARG A 76 -3.83 2.81 -4.95
C ARG A 76 -4.90 3.57 -4.18
N ASN A 77 -6.16 3.37 -4.56
CA ASN A 77 -7.28 4.13 -4.01
C ASN A 77 -7.57 3.79 -2.55
N LEU A 78 -7.48 2.52 -2.16
CA LEU A 78 -7.85 2.06 -0.82
C LEU A 78 -6.68 2.09 0.17
N CYS A 79 -5.44 1.94 -0.30
CA CYS A 79 -4.27 1.71 0.57
C CYS A 79 -3.21 2.82 0.50
N LEU A 80 -3.21 3.72 -0.51
CA LEU A 80 -2.15 4.72 -0.69
C LEU A 80 -2.64 6.17 -0.72
N ARG A 81 -3.94 6.38 -0.95
CA ARG A 81 -4.56 7.71 -0.98
C ARG A 81 -4.70 8.27 0.44
N HIS A 82 -4.14 9.44 0.66
CA HIS A 82 -4.08 10.06 1.98
C HIS A 82 -5.47 10.34 2.53
N ASP A 83 -6.32 10.98 1.73
CA ASP A 83 -7.71 11.32 2.07
C ASP A 83 -8.55 10.10 2.47
N VAL A 84 -8.41 8.98 1.75
CA VAL A 84 -9.11 7.73 2.05
C VAL A 84 -8.63 7.13 3.38
N LEU A 85 -7.31 7.12 3.62
CA LEU A 85 -6.77 6.60 4.87
C LEU A 85 -7.09 7.50 6.06
N GLU A 86 -7.17 8.81 5.86
CA GLU A 86 -7.53 9.79 6.87
C GLU A 86 -8.96 9.59 7.36
N VAL A 87 -9.93 9.50 6.43
CA VAL A 87 -11.32 9.18 6.77
C VAL A 87 -11.42 7.83 7.48
N ALA A 88 -10.72 6.82 6.98
CA ALA A 88 -10.73 5.50 7.61
C ALA A 88 -10.10 5.52 9.03
N ASN A 89 -9.11 6.37 9.26
CA ASN A 89 -8.51 6.58 10.58
C ASN A 89 -9.49 7.28 11.53
N ILE A 90 -10.13 8.37 11.08
CA ILE A 90 -11.15 9.10 11.86
C ILE A 90 -12.24 8.14 12.28
N LEU A 91 -12.81 7.38 11.34
CA LEU A 91 -13.88 6.41 11.63
C LEU A 91 -13.44 5.35 12.64
N ASN A 92 -12.21 4.86 12.56
CA ASN A 92 -11.73 3.82 13.46
C ASN A 92 -11.50 4.37 14.89
N TRP A 93 -10.88 5.54 15.03
CA TRP A 93 -10.58 6.15 16.32
C TRP A 93 -11.82 6.73 17.01
N SER A 94 -12.65 7.46 16.28
CA SER A 94 -13.86 8.06 16.84
C SER A 94 -14.89 7.00 17.23
N TYR A 95 -15.16 6.04 16.35
CA TYR A 95 -16.22 5.07 16.57
C TYR A 95 -15.80 3.91 17.49
N ARG A 96 -14.57 3.40 17.36
CA ARG A 96 -14.16 2.20 18.11
C ARG A 96 -13.41 2.49 19.40
N TYR A 97 -12.67 3.59 19.46
CA TYR A 97 -11.79 3.89 20.59
C TYR A 97 -12.21 5.12 21.39
N ASN A 98 -13.18 5.90 20.87
CA ASN A 98 -13.64 7.17 21.45
C ASN A 98 -12.47 8.11 21.80
N GLN A 99 -11.50 8.19 20.89
CA GLN A 99 -10.25 8.94 21.04
C GLN A 99 -10.01 9.81 19.80
N GLU A 100 -9.22 10.88 19.97
CA GLU A 100 -8.84 11.73 18.83
C GLU A 100 -7.92 10.98 17.86
N PRO A 101 -8.13 11.13 16.54
CA PRO A 101 -7.30 10.49 15.54
C PRO A 101 -5.90 11.11 15.51
N ASN A 102 -4.88 10.27 15.54
CA ASN A 102 -3.50 10.66 15.26
C ASN A 102 -3.19 10.46 13.76
N PHE A 103 -2.48 11.40 13.14
CA PHE A 103 -2.15 11.40 11.71
C PHE A 103 -0.65 11.15 11.41
N SER A 104 0.03 10.40 12.28
CA SER A 104 1.38 9.93 12.00
C SER A 104 1.42 8.94 10.83
N TYR A 105 2.59 8.83 10.18
CA TYR A 105 2.79 7.85 9.10
C TYR A 105 2.63 6.41 9.56
N SER A 106 2.97 6.10 10.82
CA SER A 106 2.69 4.78 11.42
C SER A 106 1.19 4.46 11.44
N THR A 107 0.34 5.45 11.74
CA THR A 107 -1.11 5.31 11.72
C THR A 107 -1.63 5.10 10.29
N PHE A 108 -1.12 5.86 9.31
CA PHE A 108 -1.48 5.66 7.90
C PHE A 108 -1.08 4.28 7.38
N ARG A 109 0.12 3.78 7.72
CA ARG A 109 0.51 2.39 7.37
C ARG A 109 -0.44 1.37 7.97
N ASN A 110 -0.77 1.51 9.26
CA ASN A 110 -1.69 0.61 9.93
C ASN A 110 -3.08 0.61 9.29
N GLN A 111 -3.57 1.78 8.90
CA GLN A 111 -4.86 1.89 8.22
C GLN A 111 -4.81 1.30 6.80
N ALA A 112 -3.71 1.51 6.06
CA ALA A 112 -3.51 0.90 4.76
C ALA A 112 -3.51 -0.64 4.83
N TYR A 113 -2.84 -1.22 5.82
CA TYR A 113 -2.83 -2.67 6.05
C TYR A 113 -4.22 -3.20 6.39
N ARG A 114 -4.97 -2.50 7.27
CA ARG A 114 -6.36 -2.87 7.62
C ARG A 114 -7.28 -2.80 6.40
N ASN A 115 -7.20 -1.74 5.62
CA ASN A 115 -7.97 -1.58 4.39
C ASN A 115 -7.65 -2.68 3.38
N PHE A 116 -6.37 -3.02 3.22
CA PHE A 116 -5.93 -4.11 2.34
C PHE A 116 -6.55 -5.45 2.76
N ILE A 117 -6.45 -5.80 4.04
CA ILE A 117 -6.99 -7.05 4.57
C ILE A 117 -8.52 -7.09 4.40
N LEU A 118 -9.21 -5.99 4.73
CA LEU A 118 -10.66 -5.89 4.55
C LEU A 118 -11.07 -6.07 3.09
N TRP A 119 -10.34 -5.43 2.17
CA TRP A 119 -10.60 -5.52 0.74
C TRP A 119 -10.37 -6.92 0.17
N GLN A 120 -9.31 -7.62 0.61
CA GLN A 120 -8.96 -8.94 0.07
C GLN A 120 -9.67 -10.10 0.76
N HIS A 121 -10.00 -9.97 2.03
CA HIS A 121 -10.48 -11.08 2.86
C HIS A 121 -11.81 -10.79 3.55
N GLY A 122 -12.36 -9.58 3.43
CA GLY A 122 -13.51 -9.16 4.20
C GLY A 122 -13.17 -8.99 5.68
N VAL A 123 -14.20 -9.05 6.53
CA VAL A 123 -14.03 -8.95 7.99
C VAL A 123 -13.43 -10.25 8.52
N LEU A 124 -12.22 -10.18 9.06
CA LEU A 124 -11.63 -11.28 9.81
C LEU A 124 -12.24 -11.29 11.22
N GLY A 125 -12.86 -12.42 11.62
CA GLY A 125 -13.37 -12.59 12.98
C GLY A 125 -12.27 -12.49 14.04
N ALA A 126 -12.67 -12.34 15.32
CA ALA A 126 -11.74 -12.21 16.44
C ALA A 126 -10.71 -13.36 16.46
N GLY A 127 -9.46 -13.04 16.80
CA GLY A 127 -8.36 -14.01 16.86
C GLY A 127 -7.74 -14.40 15.52
N ARG A 128 -8.32 -13.99 14.38
CA ARG A 128 -7.78 -14.31 13.05
C ARG A 128 -7.02 -13.13 12.48
N ARG A 129 -5.72 -13.31 12.24
CA ARG A 129 -4.87 -12.35 11.54
C ARG A 129 -4.23 -13.02 10.33
N THR A 130 -4.21 -12.28 9.23
CA THR A 130 -3.55 -12.70 7.99
C THR A 130 -2.38 -11.76 7.73
N PRO A 131 -1.18 -12.28 7.42
CA PRO A 131 -0.03 -11.44 7.10
C PRO A 131 -0.27 -10.70 5.79
N VAL A 132 0.06 -9.40 5.78
CA VAL A 132 0.03 -8.59 4.57
C VAL A 132 1.22 -8.97 3.68
N PRO A 133 1.04 -9.15 2.35
CA PRO A 133 2.13 -9.53 1.46
C PRO A 133 3.29 -8.55 1.43
N ALA A 134 4.51 -9.06 1.24
CA ALA A 134 5.74 -8.28 1.21
C ALA A 134 5.72 -7.15 0.17
N CYS A 135 5.13 -7.39 -1.02
CA CYS A 135 5.00 -6.35 -2.05
C CYS A 135 4.10 -5.19 -1.58
N VAL A 136 3.05 -5.49 -0.80
CA VAL A 136 2.17 -4.48 -0.21
C VAL A 136 2.89 -3.74 0.90
N CYS A 137 3.53 -4.44 1.83
CA CYS A 137 4.34 -3.85 2.89
C CYS A 137 5.41 -2.89 2.33
N ARG A 138 6.15 -3.32 1.29
CA ARG A 138 7.13 -2.50 0.59
C ARG A 138 6.49 -1.20 0.07
N THR A 139 5.41 -1.33 -0.69
CA THR A 139 4.76 -0.18 -1.35
C THR A 139 4.17 0.81 -0.33
N VAL A 140 3.54 0.30 0.73
CA VAL A 140 2.96 1.14 1.80
C VAL A 140 4.06 1.84 2.60
N ARG A 141 5.16 1.15 2.93
CA ARG A 141 6.31 1.76 3.64
C ARG A 141 7.04 2.81 2.80
N GLN A 142 7.11 2.63 1.48
CA GLN A 142 7.62 3.65 0.57
C GLN A 142 6.73 4.91 0.56
N ARG A 143 5.41 4.73 0.63
CA ARG A 143 4.46 5.85 0.66
C ARG A 143 4.46 6.61 2.00
N PHE A 144 4.61 5.89 3.10
CA PHE A 144 4.56 6.41 4.47
C PHE A 144 5.78 5.92 5.28
N PRO A 145 6.98 6.44 4.99
CA PRO A 145 8.22 5.95 5.58
C PRO A 145 8.31 6.19 7.09
N GLU A 146 9.04 5.33 7.80
CA GLU A 146 9.49 5.68 9.15
C GLU A 146 10.80 6.49 9.07
N PRO A 147 10.96 7.62 9.78
CA PRO A 147 12.17 8.45 9.70
C PRO A 147 13.46 7.69 10.03
N ASN A 148 13.41 6.72 10.95
CA ASN A 148 14.55 5.90 11.34
C ASN A 148 14.65 4.56 10.58
N GLY A 149 13.72 4.29 9.65
CA GLY A 149 13.65 3.03 8.91
C GLY A 149 13.32 1.78 9.74
N GLN A 150 13.01 1.93 11.03
CA GLN A 150 12.64 0.82 11.91
C GLN A 150 11.13 0.62 11.92
N TYR A 151 10.69 -0.61 11.66
CA TYR A 151 9.28 -0.96 11.62
C TYR A 151 9.01 -2.09 12.58
N THR A 152 7.89 -2.00 13.31
CA THR A 152 7.37 -3.13 14.07
C THR A 152 6.97 -4.25 13.10
N GLY A 153 7.24 -5.48 13.54
CA GLY A 153 6.91 -6.70 12.80
C GLY A 153 5.42 -7.03 12.86
N TYR A 154 5.08 -8.20 12.32
CA TYR A 154 3.74 -8.76 12.42
C TYR A 154 3.49 -9.28 13.84
N HIS A 155 2.35 -8.90 14.43
CA HIS A 155 1.89 -9.43 15.70
C HIS A 155 0.73 -10.40 15.46
N SER A 156 0.90 -11.68 15.84
CA SER A 156 -0.17 -12.68 15.90
C SER A 156 -1.22 -12.29 16.94
N ALA A 157 -2.43 -12.84 16.80
CA ALA A 157 -3.53 -12.51 17.71
C ALA A 157 -3.36 -13.07 19.13
N ASN A 158 -2.56 -14.12 19.31
CA ASN A 158 -2.46 -14.88 20.56
C ASN A 158 -1.11 -14.72 21.27
N THR A 159 -0.33 -13.68 20.97
CA THR A 159 1.04 -13.54 21.51
C THR A 159 1.09 -12.97 22.93
N ASP A 160 -0.06 -12.79 23.60
CA ASP A 160 -0.16 -12.29 24.98
C ASP A 160 -0.84 -13.34 25.90
N SER A 161 -0.52 -14.63 25.75
CA SER A 161 -1.07 -15.70 26.60
C SER A 161 -0.04 -16.78 26.96
N GLU A 162 1.20 -16.36 27.24
CA GLU A 162 2.15 -17.10 28.07
C GLU A 162 2.63 -16.21 29.21
#